data_AF-A0A091G8D7-F1
#
_entry.id   AF-A0A091G8D7-F1
#
_cell.length_a   1.000
_cell.length_b   1.000
_cell.length_c   1.000
_cell.angle_alpha   90.00
_cell.angle_beta   90.00
_cell.angle_gamma   90.00
#
_symmetry.space_group_name_H-M   'P 1'
#
loop_
_entity.id
_entity.type
_entity.pdbx_description
1 polymer ?
#
loop_
_entity_poly.entity_id
_entity_poly.type
_entity_poly.pdbx_seq_one_letter_code
_entity_poly.pdbx_strand_id
1 'polypeptide(L)'
;GLPGMPGMPGMPGKDGRDGLKGSKGEPGKTGRVGLPGSPGIPGIMGLDGEPGMPGIYKQTHQSAFSVTRQTSEHPMKDTPVVFNHVITNTNHDYNTTTGKFTCQLPGLYYFVFH
;
A
#
# COMPACT_ATOMS: atom_id res chain seq x y z
N GLY A 1 43.95 101.76 -81.87
CA GLY A 1 43.35 100.47 -82.24
C GLY A 1 42.03 100.32 -81.53
N LEU A 2 41.03 99.72 -82.19
CA LEU A 2 39.71 99.41 -81.62
C LEU A 2 39.85 98.42 -80.45
N PRO A 3 39.24 98.67 -79.28
CA PRO A 3 39.09 97.63 -78.25
C PRO A 3 38.14 96.53 -78.76
N GLY A 4 38.55 95.27 -78.56
CA GLY A 4 37.78 94.11 -78.99
C GLY A 4 36.44 93.99 -78.26
N MET A 5 35.45 93.42 -78.95
CA MET A 5 34.14 93.16 -78.37
C MET A 5 34.26 92.23 -77.16
N PRO A 6 33.49 92.46 -76.07
CA PRO A 6 33.42 91.53 -74.95
C PRO A 6 33.01 90.13 -75.41
N GLY A 7 33.64 89.11 -74.82
CA GLY A 7 33.30 87.71 -75.12
C GLY A 7 31.87 87.37 -74.71
N MET A 8 31.26 86.42 -75.42
CA MET A 8 29.93 85.91 -75.08
C MET A 8 29.92 85.26 -73.68
N PRO A 9 28.82 85.38 -72.91
CA PRO A 9 28.66 84.66 -71.66
C PRO A 9 28.82 83.14 -71.83
N GLY A 10 29.42 82.48 -70.83
CA GLY A 10 29.55 81.02 -70.82
C GLY A 10 28.19 80.31 -70.75
N MET A 11 28.14 79.09 -71.29
CA MET A 11 26.94 78.26 -71.23
C MET A 11 26.58 77.91 -69.78
N PRO A 12 25.27 77.75 -69.46
CA PRO A 12 24.84 77.27 -68.15
C PRO A 12 25.49 75.93 -67.77
N GLY A 13 25.74 75.74 -66.48
CA GLY A 13 26.24 74.48 -65.95
C GLY A 13 25.26 73.33 -66.19
N LYS A 14 25.80 72.11 -66.32
CA LYS A 14 25.01 70.88 -66.39
C LYS A 14 24.29 70.60 -65.07
N ASP A 15 23.09 70.04 -65.16
CA ASP A 15 22.29 69.66 -63.99
C ASP A 15 23.04 68.66 -63.09
N GLY A 16 22.73 68.73 -61.79
CA GLY A 16 23.27 67.80 -60.78
C GLY A 16 22.80 66.37 -61.01
N ARG A 17 23.59 65.39 -60.56
CA ARG A 17 23.18 63.97 -60.60
C ARG A 17 22.10 63.69 -59.57
N ASP A 18 21.18 62.79 -59.91
CA ASP A 18 20.17 62.29 -58.99
C ASP A 18 20.78 61.67 -57.73
N GLY A 19 20.09 61.85 -56.60
CA GLY A 19 20.49 61.26 -55.32
C GLY A 19 20.37 59.73 -55.30
N LEU A 20 21.20 59.09 -54.48
CA LEU A 20 21.15 57.63 -54.30
C LEU A 20 19.84 57.20 -53.59
N LYS A 21 19.31 56.03 -53.99
CA LYS A 21 18.12 55.44 -53.36
C LYS A 21 18.42 55.04 -51.90
N GLY A 22 17.48 55.30 -51.00
CA GLY A 22 17.58 54.92 -49.59
C GLY A 22 17.69 53.41 -49.37
N SER A 23 18.34 53.02 -48.27
CA SER A 23 18.53 51.61 -47.88
C SER A 23 17.23 50.95 -47.43
N LYS A 24 17.14 49.62 -47.58
CA LYS A 24 16.01 48.81 -47.10
C LYS A 24 15.97 48.79 -45.56
N GLY A 25 14.77 48.86 -44.99
CA GLY A 25 14.56 48.76 -43.54
C GLY A 25 14.90 47.37 -42.97
N GLU A 26 15.20 47.32 -41.67
CA GLU A 26 15.59 46.08 -41.00
C GLU A 26 14.42 45.09 -40.79
N PRO A 27 14.70 43.78 -40.67
CA PRO A 27 13.69 42.78 -40.33
C PRO A 27 13.05 43.00 -38.95
N GLY A 28 11.78 42.59 -38.81
CA GLY A 28 11.08 42.63 -37.53
C GLY A 28 11.63 41.63 -36.50
N LYS A 29 11.40 41.89 -35.22
CA LYS A 29 11.87 41.03 -34.11
C LYS A 29 11.07 39.72 -34.04
N THR A 30 11.73 38.62 -33.65
CA THR A 30 11.10 37.32 -33.41
C THR A 30 10.11 37.37 -32.23
N GLY A 31 9.00 36.65 -32.34
CA GLY A 31 8.00 36.53 -31.28
C GLY A 31 8.52 35.79 -30.03
N ARG A 32 7.82 35.96 -28.90
CA ARG A 32 8.16 35.29 -27.63
C ARG A 32 7.77 33.82 -27.64
N VAL A 33 8.53 32.99 -26.91
CA VAL A 33 8.23 31.57 -26.69
C VAL A 33 7.00 31.43 -25.79
N GLY A 34 6.15 30.43 -26.06
CA GLY A 34 4.96 30.11 -25.26
C GLY A 34 5.30 29.61 -23.85
N LEU A 35 4.32 29.67 -22.95
CA LEU A 35 4.47 29.20 -21.57
C LEU A 35 4.45 27.66 -21.48
N PRO A 36 5.11 27.05 -20.48
CA PRO A 36 5.00 25.62 -20.20
C PRO A 36 3.56 25.19 -19.89
N GLY A 37 3.24 23.92 -20.19
CA GLY A 37 1.95 23.33 -19.82
C GLY A 37 1.77 23.15 -18.31
N SER A 38 0.53 23.01 -17.86
CA SER A 38 0.21 22.76 -16.44
C SER A 38 0.57 21.33 -16.00
N PRO A 39 0.85 21.11 -14.70
CA PRO A 39 1.04 19.76 -14.14
C PRO A 39 -0.19 18.86 -14.36
N GLY A 40 0.05 17.54 -14.42
CA GLY A 40 -1.01 16.54 -14.47
C GLY A 40 -1.79 16.42 -13.15
N ILE A 41 -2.96 15.81 -13.22
CA ILE A 41 -3.84 15.57 -12.06
C ILE A 41 -3.28 14.39 -11.22
N PRO A 42 -3.32 14.44 -9.87
CA PRO A 42 -2.96 13.31 -9.03
C PRO A 42 -3.76 12.04 -9.32
N GLY A 43 -3.16 10.89 -9.08
CA GLY A 43 -3.84 9.59 -9.20
C GLY A 43 -4.94 9.39 -8.16
N ILE A 44 -5.85 8.45 -8.44
CA ILE A 44 -6.91 8.05 -7.51
C ILE A 44 -6.35 7.25 -6.33
N MET A 45 -6.99 7.38 -5.17
CA MET A 45 -6.68 6.58 -3.98
C MET A 45 -7.02 5.10 -4.21
N GLY A 46 -6.23 4.19 -3.64
CA GLY A 46 -6.51 2.75 -3.67
C GLY A 46 -7.77 2.38 -2.89
N LEU A 47 -8.29 1.17 -3.15
CA LEU A 47 -9.42 0.61 -2.40
C LEU A 47 -8.99 0.16 -1.00
N ASP A 48 -9.95 0.14 -0.07
CA ASP A 48 -9.75 -0.46 1.25
C ASP A 48 -9.44 -1.96 1.15
N GLY A 49 -8.66 -2.47 2.11
CA GLY A 49 -8.39 -3.90 2.22
C GLY A 49 -9.62 -4.70 2.67
N GLU A 50 -9.64 -5.99 2.37
CA GLU A 50 -10.72 -6.87 2.82
C GLU A 50 -10.74 -7.04 4.36
N PRO A 51 -11.92 -7.28 4.96
CA PRO A 51 -12.03 -7.61 6.37
C PRO A 51 -11.22 -8.85 6.74
N GLY A 52 -10.64 -8.87 7.95
CA GLY A 52 -9.97 -10.04 8.49
C GLY A 52 -10.93 -11.24 8.70
N MET A 53 -10.38 -12.45 8.68
CA MET A 53 -11.16 -13.66 8.93
C MET A 53 -11.74 -13.69 10.36
N PRO A 54 -12.96 -14.25 10.57
CA PRO A 54 -13.52 -14.45 11.90
C PRO A 54 -12.63 -15.32 12.80
N GLY A 55 -12.59 -15.01 14.10
CA GLY A 55 -11.85 -15.80 15.09
C GLY A 55 -12.50 -17.17 15.39
N ILE A 56 -11.67 -18.18 15.69
CA ILE A 56 -12.07 -19.60 15.90
C ILE A 56 -12.63 -19.93 17.30
N TYR A 57 -13.17 -18.96 18.04
CA TYR A 57 -13.57 -19.13 19.46
C TYR A 57 -14.71 -20.12 19.73
N LYS A 58 -15.37 -20.67 18.70
CA LYS A 58 -16.44 -21.67 18.83
C LYS A 58 -15.93 -23.12 18.96
N GLN A 59 -14.67 -23.40 18.62
CA GLN A 59 -14.10 -24.74 18.75
C GLN A 59 -13.40 -24.86 20.11
N THR A 60 -14.18 -24.78 21.18
CA THR A 60 -13.66 -24.99 22.53
C THR A 60 -13.26 -26.46 22.67
N HIS A 61 -11.97 -26.73 22.82
CA HIS A 61 -11.51 -28.04 23.26
C HIS A 61 -12.04 -28.23 24.70
N GLN A 62 -13.04 -29.09 24.92
CA GLN A 62 -13.69 -29.29 26.21
C GLN A 62 -13.29 -30.65 26.77
N SER A 63 -12.82 -30.70 28.02
CA SER A 63 -12.41 -31.92 28.70
C SER A 63 -13.36 -32.22 29.85
N ALA A 64 -14.03 -33.38 29.80
CA ALA A 64 -14.91 -33.85 30.85
C ALA A 64 -14.93 -35.39 30.89
N PHE A 65 -14.87 -35.95 32.10
CA PHE A 65 -15.04 -37.37 32.33
C PHE A 65 -15.88 -37.64 33.58
N SER A 66 -16.64 -38.74 33.54
CA SER A 66 -17.30 -39.33 34.70
C SER A 66 -17.11 -40.83 34.60
N VAL A 67 -16.55 -41.43 35.64
CA VAL A 67 -16.12 -42.83 35.67
C VAL A 67 -16.53 -43.46 36.99
N THR A 68 -16.83 -44.75 36.94
CA THR A 68 -17.24 -45.53 38.10
C THR A 68 -16.32 -46.74 38.27
N ARG A 69 -16.27 -47.22 39.50
CA ARG A 69 -15.49 -48.39 39.87
C ARG A 69 -16.43 -49.57 40.00
N GLN A 70 -16.33 -50.52 39.08
CA GLN A 70 -17.14 -51.72 39.01
C GLN A 70 -16.30 -52.94 39.40
N THR A 71 -15.86 -52.95 40.67
CA THR A 71 -15.17 -54.09 41.30
C THR A 71 -15.35 -54.03 42.81
N SER A 72 -15.48 -55.20 43.43
CA SER A 72 -15.59 -55.37 44.88
C SER A 72 -14.25 -55.50 45.58
N GLU A 73 -13.15 -55.70 44.83
CA GLU A 73 -11.81 -55.77 45.41
C GLU A 73 -11.40 -54.40 45.93
N HIS A 74 -10.63 -54.32 47.00
CA HIS A 74 -10.09 -53.03 47.45
C HIS A 74 -8.84 -52.64 46.64
N PRO A 75 -8.60 -51.34 46.38
CA PRO A 75 -7.37 -50.89 45.76
C PRO A 75 -6.15 -51.30 46.60
N MET A 76 -5.05 -51.69 45.94
CA MET A 76 -3.80 -51.93 46.64
C MET A 76 -3.27 -50.62 47.24
N LYS A 77 -2.62 -50.73 48.40
CA LYS A 77 -1.99 -49.58 49.05
C LYS A 77 -0.92 -48.98 48.12
N ASP A 78 -0.83 -47.65 48.10
CA ASP A 78 0.13 -46.88 47.30
C ASP A 78 -0.05 -47.03 45.77
N THR A 79 -1.22 -47.49 45.30
CA THR A 79 -1.59 -47.51 43.88
C THR A 79 -2.75 -46.56 43.58
N PRO A 80 -2.81 -45.94 42.38
CA PRO A 80 -3.95 -45.14 41.97
C PRO A 80 -5.25 -45.96 41.97
N VAL A 81 -6.35 -45.37 42.43
CA VAL A 81 -7.66 -46.01 42.32
C VAL A 81 -8.09 -46.04 40.86
N VAL A 82 -8.22 -47.24 40.31
CA VAL A 82 -8.66 -47.44 38.93
C VAL A 82 -10.19 -47.52 38.89
N PHE A 83 -10.80 -46.49 38.29
CA PHE A 83 -12.21 -46.52 37.85
C PHE A 83 -12.26 -47.12 36.44
N ASN A 84 -12.77 -48.35 36.34
CA ASN A 84 -12.72 -49.17 35.14
C ASN A 84 -13.94 -49.03 34.21
N HIS A 85 -15.01 -48.38 34.67
CA HIS A 85 -16.24 -48.21 33.90
C HIS A 85 -16.44 -46.73 33.56
N VAL A 86 -16.71 -46.41 32.29
CA VAL A 86 -16.87 -45.04 31.81
C VAL A 86 -18.36 -44.70 31.71
N ILE A 87 -18.80 -43.63 32.35
CA ILE A 87 -20.10 -42.99 32.09
C ILE A 87 -19.94 -42.00 30.93
N THR A 88 -18.95 -41.11 31.01
CA THR A 88 -18.57 -40.21 29.91
C THR A 88 -17.06 -39.93 29.94
N ASN A 89 -16.45 -39.72 28.78
CA ASN A 89 -15.03 -39.39 28.65
C ASN A 89 -14.79 -38.69 27.30
N THR A 90 -15.10 -37.40 27.22
CA THR A 90 -15.31 -36.68 25.95
C THR A 90 -14.08 -36.67 25.04
N ASN A 91 -12.88 -36.62 25.61
CA ASN A 91 -11.62 -36.61 24.85
C ASN A 91 -10.70 -37.79 25.19
N HIS A 92 -11.18 -38.79 25.91
CA HIS A 92 -10.34 -39.91 26.38
C HIS A 92 -9.19 -39.46 27.31
N ASP A 93 -9.36 -38.34 28.01
CA ASP A 93 -8.34 -37.76 28.90
C ASP A 93 -8.16 -38.59 30.18
N TYR A 94 -9.19 -39.35 30.57
CA TYR A 94 -9.09 -40.31 31.66
C TYR A 94 -8.79 -41.72 31.13
N ASN A 95 -7.75 -42.35 31.68
CA ASN A 95 -7.32 -43.70 31.33
C ASN A 95 -7.81 -44.74 32.35
N THR A 96 -8.69 -45.64 31.91
CA THR A 96 -9.31 -46.69 32.74
C THR A 96 -8.40 -47.85 33.10
N THR A 97 -7.21 -47.95 32.51
CA THR A 97 -6.19 -48.95 32.87
C THR A 97 -5.29 -48.43 33.98
N THR A 98 -4.95 -47.14 33.95
CA THR A 98 -3.99 -46.54 34.89
C THR A 98 -4.66 -45.78 36.04
N GLY A 99 -5.95 -45.45 35.93
CA GLY A 99 -6.66 -44.63 36.91
C GLY A 99 -6.28 -43.15 36.86
N LYS A 100 -5.70 -42.68 35.75
CA LYS A 100 -5.13 -41.33 35.63
C LYS A 100 -5.88 -40.48 34.63
N PHE A 101 -6.15 -39.25 35.04
CA PHE A 101 -6.49 -38.16 34.13
C PHE A 101 -5.21 -37.49 33.62
N THR A 102 -5.12 -37.25 32.31
CA THR A 102 -4.02 -36.51 31.68
C THR A 102 -4.54 -35.19 31.14
N CYS A 103 -4.02 -34.09 31.65
CA CYS A 103 -4.38 -32.76 31.21
C CYS A 103 -3.82 -32.50 29.81
N GLN A 104 -4.70 -32.46 28.79
CA GLN A 104 -4.34 -32.13 27.41
C GLN A 104 -4.43 -30.62 27.12
N LEU A 105 -5.13 -29.87 27.98
CA LEU A 105 -5.45 -28.47 27.78
C LEU A 105 -5.18 -27.69 29.06
N PRO A 106 -4.35 -26.64 29.05
CA PRO A 106 -4.13 -25.84 30.24
C PRO A 106 -5.43 -25.10 30.63
N GLY A 107 -5.79 -25.15 31.91
CA GLY A 107 -7.01 -24.52 32.39
C GLY A 107 -7.35 -24.87 33.84
N LEU A 108 -8.49 -24.36 34.28
CA LEU A 108 -9.08 -24.71 35.57
C LEU A 108 -9.96 -25.96 35.40
N TYR A 109 -9.74 -26.94 36.28
CA TYR A 109 -10.48 -28.20 36.29
C TYR A 109 -11.16 -28.41 37.65
N TYR A 110 -12.35 -29.03 37.61
CA TYR A 110 -13.10 -29.40 38.80
C TYR A 110 -13.14 -30.92 38.92
N PHE A 111 -12.72 -31.45 40.08
CA PHE A 111 -12.74 -32.87 40.38
C PHE A 111 -13.63 -33.13 41.60
N VAL A 112 -14.51 -34.11 41.49
CA VAL A 112 -15.40 -34.55 42.57
C VAL A 112 -15.50 -36.07 42.54
N PHE A 113 -15.59 -36.68 43.72
CA PHE A 113 -15.78 -38.11 43.91
C PHE A 113 -16.76 -38.36 45.06
N HIS A 114 -17.41 -39.53 45.04
CA HIS A 114 -18.41 -39.96 46.01
C HIS A 114 -18.05 -41.33 46.56
#